data_AF-A0A250G2X1-F1
#
_entry.id   AF-A0A250G2X1-F1
#
_cell.length_a   1.000
_cell.length_b   1.000
_cell.length_c   1.000
_cell.angle_alpha   90.00
_cell.angle_beta   90.00
_cell.angle_gamma   90.00
#
_symmetry.space_group_name_H-M   'P 1'
#
loop_
_entity.id
_entity.type
_entity.pdbx_description
1 polymer ?
#
loop_
_entity_poly.entity_id
_entity_poly.type
_entity_poly.pdbx_seq_one_letter_code
_entity_poly.pdbx_strand_id
1 'polypeptide(L)' 'MDNTDYESLISILREAYYSINCDYFLAAYLQYPNYNDKPNGDFLKPYFELWQRGFRFVINDNKLILF' A
#
# COMPACT_ATOMS: atom_id res chain seq x y z
N MET A 1 16.48 11.87 -20.97
CA MET A 1 15.76 12.91 -20.19
C MET A 1 16.22 12.70 -18.77
N ASP A 2 17.22 13.46 -18.35
CA ASP A 2 17.84 13.30 -17.04
C ASP A 2 16.91 13.92 -15.99
N ASN A 3 16.39 13.09 -15.08
CA ASN A 3 15.47 13.51 -14.04
C ASN A 3 16.30 14.06 -12.86
N THR A 4 16.88 15.24 -13.04
CA THR A 4 17.73 15.91 -12.04
C THR A 4 16.94 16.82 -11.09
N ASP A 5 15.62 16.92 -11.23
CA ASP A 5 14.77 17.70 -10.32
C ASP A 5 14.23 16.81 -9.19
N TYR A 6 15.12 16.52 -8.24
CA TYR A 6 14.83 15.75 -7.04
C TYR A 6 13.67 16.36 -6.22
N GLU A 7 13.56 17.68 -6.17
CA GLU A 7 12.50 18.37 -5.43
C GLU A 7 11.13 18.15 -6.06
N SER A 8 11.05 18.21 -7.40
CA SER A 8 9.84 17.86 -8.14
C SER A 8 9.47 16.38 -7.95
N LEU A 9 10.45 15.48 -7.99
CA LEU A 9 10.23 14.06 -7.73
C LEU A 9 9.70 13.80 -6.31
N ILE A 10 10.32 14.42 -5.29
CA ILE A 10 9.87 14.32 -3.89
C ILE A 10 8.45 14.88 -3.75
N SER A 11 8.16 16.01 -4.39
CA SER A 11 6.83 16.62 -4.38
C SER A 11 5.78 15.70 -5.00
N ILE A 12 6.09 15.08 -6.15
CA ILE A 12 5.18 14.14 -6.83
C ILE A 12 4.94 12.88 -5.98
N LEU A 13 5.97 12.37 -5.32
CA LEU A 13 5.87 11.16 -4.52
C LEU A 13 5.29 11.40 -3.12
N ARG A 14 5.16 12.66 -2.69
CA ARG A 14 4.74 13.01 -1.33
C ARG A 14 3.40 12.39 -0.95
N GLU A 15 2.43 12.47 -1.85
CA GLU A 15 1.09 11.87 -1.65
C GLU A 15 1.14 10.34 -1.60
N ALA A 16 2.01 9.73 -2.41
CA ALA A 16 2.20 8.28 -2.38
C ALA A 16 2.82 7.84 -1.05
N TYR A 17 3.88 8.50 -0.60
CA TYR A 17 4.49 8.23 0.70
C TYR A 17 3.53 8.46 1.86
N TYR A 18 2.74 9.54 1.82
CA TYR A 18 1.71 9.80 2.82
C TYR A 18 0.66 8.68 2.85
N SER A 19 0.16 8.26 1.69
CA SER A 19 -0.83 7.19 1.57
C SER A 19 -0.31 5.85 2.09
N ILE A 20 0.95 5.51 1.77
CA ILE A 20 1.62 4.30 2.27
C ILE A 20 1.79 4.37 3.79
N ASN A 21 2.21 5.52 4.34
CA ASN A 21 2.42 5.66 5.77
C ASN A 21 1.10 5.62 6.58
N CYS A 22 -0.02 6.07 5.99
CA CYS A 22 -1.33 6.08 6.66
C CYS A 22 -2.04 4.73 6.62
N ASP A 23 -1.59 3.78 5.80
CA ASP A 23 -2.24 2.48 5.65
C ASP A 23 -1.24 1.33 5.91
N TYR A 24 -1.39 0.73 7.09
CA TYR A 24 -0.54 -0.35 7.56
C TYR A 24 -0.52 -1.55 6.60
N PHE A 25 -1.66 -1.91 6.01
CA PHE A 25 -1.75 -3.06 5.12
C PHE A 25 -1.10 -2.77 3.76
N LEU A 26 -1.23 -1.54 3.26
CA LEU A 26 -0.53 -1.10 2.05
C LEU A 26 1.00 -1.12 2.24
N ALA A 27 1.47 -0.58 3.37
CA ALA A 27 2.88 -0.61 3.72
C ALA A 27 3.40 -2.05 3.83
N ALA A 28 2.65 -2.93 4.50
CA ALA A 28 3.01 -4.34 4.64
C ALA A 28 3.02 -5.08 3.30
N TYR A 29 2.06 -4.79 2.40
CA TYR A 29 2.02 -5.38 1.06
C TYR A 29 3.24 -4.99 0.23
N LEU A 30 3.61 -3.70 0.21
CA LEU A 30 4.76 -3.21 -0.54
C LEU A 30 6.10 -3.76 0.00
N GLN A 31 6.16 -4.07 1.29
CA GLN A 31 7.33 -4.68 1.93
C GLN A 31 7.32 -6.21 1.88
N TYR A 32 6.22 -6.84 1.45
CA TYR A 32 6.02 -8.28 1.49
C TYR A 32 7.15 -9.11 0.85
N PRO A 33 7.79 -8.68 -0.25
CA PRO A 33 8.95 -9.39 -0.81
C PRO A 33 10.16 -9.51 0.15
N ASN A 34 10.26 -8.63 1.15
CA ASN A 34 11.37 -8.57 2.09
C ASN A 34 11.13 -9.39 3.37
N TYR A 35 9.94 -9.98 3.55
CA TYR A 35 9.65 -10.78 4.75
C TYR A 35 10.19 -12.20 4.61
N ASN A 36 11.02 -12.60 5.59
CA ASN A 36 11.63 -13.93 5.64
C ASN A 36 10.66 -15.01 6.14
N ASP A 37 9.78 -14.66 7.08
CA ASP A 37 8.78 -15.57 7.66
C ASP A 37 7.38 -15.13 7.20
N LYS A 38 7.00 -15.58 6.00
CA LYS A 38 5.71 -15.24 5.39
C LYS A 38 5.00 -16.48 4.86
N PRO A 39 3.66 -16.55 4.92
CA PRO A 39 2.93 -17.68 4.36
C PRO A 39 3.14 -17.77 2.85
N ASN A 40 3.03 -18.99 2.31
CA ASN A 40 3.21 -19.26 0.87
C ASN A 40 2.20 -18.48 -0.01
N GLY A 41 1.03 -18.14 0.54
CA GLY A 41 0.05 -17.27 -0.11
C GLY A 41 0.25 -15.81 0.29
N ASP A 42 0.20 -14.91 -0.69
CA ASP A 42 0.14 -13.47 -0.43
C ASP A 42 -1.30 -13.10 0.00
N PHE A 43 -1.53 -13.15 1.31
CA PHE A 43 -2.83 -12.82 1.90
C PHE A 43 -3.16 -11.32 1.83
N LEU A 44 -2.18 -10.47 1.54
CA LEU A 44 -2.35 -9.02 1.35
C LEU A 44 -2.67 -8.65 -0.10
N LYS A 45 -2.49 -9.58 -1.05
CA LYS A 45 -2.83 -9.33 -2.46
C LYS A 45 -4.30 -8.92 -2.67
N PRO A 46 -5.32 -9.58 -2.09
CA PRO A 46 -6.70 -9.16 -2.25
C PRO A 46 -6.96 -7.75 -1.68
N TYR A 47 -6.29 -7.40 -0.59
CA TYR A 47 -6.29 -6.05 -0.03
C TYR A 47 -5.79 -5.04 -1.07
N PHE A 48 -4.62 -5.31 -1.67
CA PHE A 48 -4.00 -4.37 -2.61
C PHE A 48 -4.82 -4.20 -3.89
N GLU A 49 -5.43 -5.28 -4.39
CA GLU A 49 -6.32 -5.23 -5.55
C GLU A 49 -7.56 -4.34 -5.31
N LEU A 50 -8.08 -4.30 -4.09
CA LEU A 50 -9.18 -3.39 -3.71
C LEU A 50 -8.69 -1.95 -3.61
N TRP A 51 -7.54 -1.72 -2.96
CA TRP A 51 -6.92 -0.40 -2.85
C TRP A 51 -6.64 0.22 -4.23
N GLN A 52 -6.11 -0.57 -5.18
CA GLN A 52 -5.84 -0.13 -6.56
C GLN A 52 -7.11 0.32 -7.31
N ARG A 53 -8.28 -0.22 -6.94
CA ARG A 53 -9.58 0.17 -7.51
C ARG A 53 -10.19 1.39 -6.82
N GLY A 54 -9.53 1.93 -5.80
CA GLY A 54 -9.99 3.09 -5.03
C GLY A 54 -10.97 2.74 -3.90
N PHE A 55 -11.16 1.46 -3.59
CA PHE A 55 -11.99 1.07 -2.45
C PHE A 55 -11.28 1.38 -1.13
N ARG A 56 -12.03 1.91 -0.18
CA ARG A 56 -11.59 1.99 1.21
C ARG A 56 -12.27 0.87 1.99
N PHE A 57 -11.64 0.35 3.02
CA PHE A 57 -12.34 -0.56 3.92
C PHE A 57 -11.94 -0.36 5.36
N VAL A 58 -12.76 -0.92 6.25
CA VAL A 58 -12.40 -1.16 7.64
C VAL A 58 -12.60 -2.64 7.95
N ILE A 59 -11.70 -3.22 8.73
CA ILE A 59 -11.91 -4.52 9.36
C ILE A 59 -12.49 -4.23 10.73
N ASN A 60 -13.71 -4.67 10.96
CA ASN A 60 -14.36 -4.60 12.25
C ASN A 60 -14.80 -6.00 12.66
N ASP A 61 -14.31 -6.47 13.80
CA ASP A 61 -14.37 -7.87 14.21
C ASP A 61 -13.83 -8.80 13.11
N ASN A 62 -14.71 -9.64 12.54
CA ASN A 62 -14.44 -10.54 11.42
C ASN A 62 -15.10 -10.08 10.11
N LYS A 63 -15.44 -8.80 9.99
CA LYS A 63 -16.10 -8.25 8.80
C LYS A 63 -15.20 -7.24 8.09
N LEU A 64 -15.06 -7.44 6.79
CA LEU A 64 -14.50 -6.45 5.88
C LEU A 64 -15.64 -5.57 5.36
N ILE A 65 -15.61 -4.28 5.65
CA ILE A 65 -16.61 -3.30 5.21
C ILE A 65 -15.97 -2.42 4.16
N LEU A 66 -16.47 -2.44 2.92
CA LEU A 66 -16.01 -1.60 1.81
C LEU A 66 -16.83 -0.31 1.72
N PHE A 67 -16.19 0.81 1.37
CA PHE A 67 -16.78 2.11 1.10
C PHE A 67 -16.48 2.56 -0.33
#